data_AF-A0A366JVN5-F1
#
_entry.id   AF-A0A366JVN5-F1
#
_cell.length_a   1.000
_cell.length_b   1.000
_cell.length_c   1.000
_cell.angle_alpha   90.00
_cell.angle_beta   90.00
_cell.angle_gamma   90.00
#
_symmetry.space_group_name_H-M   'P 1'
#
loop_
_entity.id
_entity.type
_entity.pdbx_description
1 polymer ?
#
loop_
_entity_poly.entity_id
_entity_poly.type
_entity_poly.pdbx_seq_one_letter_code
_entity_poly.pdbx_strand_id
1 'polypeptide(L)' 'MKKKELDKDYTPRNSSMAENIEEMENLGKQMENLRTNKELKEDYDKYPDPIQHKNKDKNLR' A
#
# COMPACT_ATOMS: atom_id res chain seq x y z
N MET A 1 3.73 28.49 -5.24
CA MET A 1 4.41 27.37 -4.53
C MET A 1 5.09 26.50 -5.58
N LYS A 2 6.41 26.26 -5.49
CA LYS A 2 7.10 25.34 -6.41
C LYS A 2 6.66 23.92 -6.07
N LYS A 3 6.22 23.13 -7.07
CA LYS A 3 5.92 21.72 -6.89
C LYS A 3 7.24 21.00 -6.60
N LYS A 4 7.31 20.23 -5.51
CA LYS A 4 8.41 19.27 -5.31
C LYS A 4 8.18 18.14 -6.29
N GLU A 5 9.04 18.05 -7.30
CA GLU A 5 9.06 16.91 -8.19
C GLU A 5 9.66 15.72 -7.44
N LEU A 6 9.04 14.55 -7.58
CA LEU A 6 9.56 13.29 -7.04
C LEU A 6 10.71 12.82 -7.92
N ASP A 7 11.63 12.07 -7.33
CA ASP A 7 12.70 11.43 -8.10
C ASP A 7 12.08 10.46 -9.12
N LYS A 8 12.73 10.30 -10.27
CA LYS A 8 12.26 9.40 -11.33
C LYS A 8 12.33 7.94 -10.91
N ASP A 9 13.25 7.63 -10.01
CA ASP A 9 13.47 6.29 -9.47
C ASP A 9 12.77 6.11 -8.11
N TYR A 10 11.98 7.09 -7.67
CA TYR A 10 11.20 6.96 -6.44
C TYR A 10 9.96 6.10 -6.70
N THR A 11 9.92 4.97 -6.02
CA THR A 11 8.74 4.12 -6.00
C THR A 11 8.03 4.23 -4.64
N PRO A 12 6.71 4.40 -4.63
CA PRO A 12 5.96 4.49 -3.37
C PRO A 12 5.97 3.17 -2.58
N ARG A 13 6.02 3.26 -1.25
CA ARG A 13 6.05 2.10 -0.34
C ARG A 13 4.85 1.15 -0.43
N ASN A 14 3.68 1.67 -0.81
CA ASN A 14 2.48 0.88 -1.10
C ASN A 14 2.19 0.86 -2.62
N SER A 15 3.23 0.86 -3.45
CA SER A 15 3.09 0.83 -4.91
C SER A 15 2.32 -0.42 -5.35
N SER A 16 1.52 -0.28 -6.41
CA SER A 16 0.85 -1.40 -7.06
C SER A 16 1.79 -2.24 -7.94
N MET A 17 2.98 -1.71 -8.22
CA MET A 17 4.00 -2.34 -9.06
C MET A 17 5.25 -2.61 -8.22
N ALA A 18 5.75 -3.84 -8.28
CA ALA A 18 7.00 -4.24 -7.64
C ALA A 18 8.19 -3.51 -8.27
N GLU A 19 9.12 -3.06 -7.44
CA GLU A 19 10.36 -2.40 -7.83
C GLU A 19 11.41 -3.39 -8.36
N ASN A 20 11.37 -4.63 -7.85
CA ASN A 20 12.35 -5.67 -8.14
C ASN A 20 11.75 -7.08 -8.01
N ILE A 21 12.56 -8.09 -8.35
CA ILE A 21 12.14 -9.51 -8.37
C ILE A 21 11.83 -10.01 -6.94
N GLU A 22 12.61 -9.58 -5.95
CA GLU A 22 12.40 -9.98 -4.55
C GLU A 22 11.04 -9.48 -4.03
N GLU A 23 10.66 -8.26 -4.37
CA GLU A 23 9.36 -7.70 -4.02
C GLU A 23 8.22 -8.42 -4.75
N MET A 24 8.41 -8.81 -6.01
CA MET A 24 7.44 -9.62 -6.76
C MET A 24 7.18 -10.96 -6.07
N GLU A 25 8.22 -11.65 -5.59
CA GLU A 25 8.06 -12.91 -4.85
C GLU A 25 7.35 -12.71 -3.51
N ASN A 26 7.69 -11.64 -2.78
CA ASN A 26 7.05 -11.29 -1.52
C ASN A 26 5.57 -10.97 -1.70
N LEU A 27 5.19 -10.29 -2.79
CA LEU A 27 3.80 -10.07 -3.18
C LEU A 27 3.07 -11.39 -3.44
N GLY A 28 3.70 -12.33 -4.15
CA GLY A 28 3.15 -13.67 -4.38
C GLY A 28 2.84 -14.41 -3.07
N LYS A 29 3.80 -14.41 -2.14
CA LYS A 29 3.64 -15.01 -0.80
C LYS A 29 2.54 -14.32 0.02
N GLN A 30 2.41 -13.01 -0.09
CA GLN A 30 1.34 -12.25 0.58
C GLN A 30 -0.05 -12.67 0.07
N MET A 31 -0.19 -12.84 -1.24
CA MET A 31 -1.45 -13.24 -1.88
C MET A 31 -1.82 -14.69 -1.55
N GLU A 32 -0.86 -15.60 -1.54
CA GLU A 32 -1.08 -17.01 -1.19
C GLU A 32 -1.57 -17.18 0.25
N ASN A 33 -0.98 -16.42 1.18
CA ASN A 33 -1.26 -16.57 2.61
C ASN A 33 -2.41 -15.69 3.13
N LEU A 34 -3.08 -14.91 2.26
CA LEU A 34 -4.18 -14.00 2.62
C LEU A 34 -3.87 -13.20 3.90
N ARG A 35 -2.67 -12.63 3.96
CA ARG A 35 -2.12 -12.09 5.21
C ARG A 35 -2.96 -10.96 5.79
N THR A 36 -2.94 -10.88 7.12
CA THR A 36 -3.67 -9.83 7.84
C THR A 36 -2.93 -8.50 7.81
N ASN A 37 -3.66 -7.41 8.04
CA ASN A 37 -3.10 -6.05 8.12
C ASN A 37 -1.94 -5.91 9.12
N LYS A 38 -1.94 -6.72 10.19
CA LYS A 38 -0.88 -6.72 11.20
C LYS A 38 0.42 -7.31 10.63
N GLU A 39 0.32 -8.45 9.96
CA GLU A 39 1.45 -9.14 9.33
C GLU A 39 2.03 -8.34 8.15
N LEU A 40 1.18 -7.67 7.36
CA LEU A 40 1.64 -6.81 6.27
C LEU A 40 2.49 -5.63 6.77
N LYS A 41 2.16 -5.10 7.95
CA LYS A 41 2.92 -4.02 8.58
C LYS A 41 4.21 -4.52 9.22
N GLU A 42 4.15 -5.62 9.96
CA GLU A 42 5.30 -6.16 10.70
C GLU A 42 6.35 -6.78 9.78
N ASP A 43 5.94 -7.55 8.77
CA ASP A 43 6.86 -8.35 7.95
C ASP A 43 7.23 -7.69 6.62
N TYR A 44 6.37 -6.83 6.08
CA TYR A 44 6.54 -6.24 4.75
C TYR A 44 6.53 -4.71 4.75
N ASP A 45 6.40 -4.10 5.92
CA ASP A 45 6.44 -2.65 6.08
C ASP A 45 5.39 -1.89 5.25
N LYS A 46 4.27 -2.58 4.96
CA LYS A 46 3.12 -2.08 4.21
C LYS A 46 2.05 -1.57 5.14
N TYR A 47 1.50 -0.41 4.81
CA TYR A 47 0.43 0.17 5.61
C TYR A 47 -0.92 -0.23 5.02
N PRO A 48 -1.82 -0.82 5.82
CA PRO A 48 -3.18 -1.05 5.37
C PRO A 48 -3.86 0.29 5.09
N ASP A 49 -4.85 0.28 4.20
CA ASP A 49 -5.67 1.45 3.97
C ASP A 49 -6.30 1.90 5.30
N PRO A 50 -6.33 3.22 5.57
CA PRO A 50 -6.96 3.73 6.78
C PRO A 50 -8.41 3.26 6.82
N ILE A 51 -8.87 2.82 8.00
CA ILE A 51 -10.25 2.36 8.17
C ILE A 51 -11.17 3.51 7.78
N GLN A 52 -11.86 3.35 6.65
CA GLN A 52 -12.83 4.30 6.16
C GLN A 52 -14.10 4.20 7.02
N HIS A 53 -14.03 4.63 8.27
CA HIS A 53 -15.24 4.89 9.06
C HIS A 53 -15.93 6.10 8.48
N LYS A 54 -16.70 5.88 7.41
CA LYS A 54 -17.76 6.81 7.06
C LYS A 54 -18.77 6.73 8.21
N ASN A 55 -18.79 7.74 9.07
CA ASN A 55 -20.11 8.32 9.37
C ASN A 55 -20.75 8.47 7.99
N LYS A 56 -21.76 7.64 7.68
CA LYS A 56 -22.42 7.65 6.38
C LYS A 56 -22.62 9.12 6.01
N ASP A 57 -22.00 9.59 4.94
CA ASP A 57 -22.33 10.89 4.39
C ASP A 57 -23.80 10.80 4.01
N LYS A 58 -24.69 11.23 4.93
CA LYS A 58 -26.14 11.16 4.78
C LYS A 58 -26.65 12.01 3.60
N ASN A 59 -25.75 12.73 2.93
CA ASN A 59 -26.03 13.69 1.87
C ASN A 59 -25.24 13.45 0.58
N LEU A 60 -24.62 12.27 0.36
CA LEU A 60 -24.21 11.88 -0.99
C LEU A 60 -25.48 11.49 -1.78
N ARG A 61 -26.18 12.50 -2.32
CA ARG A 61 -27.20 12.39 -3.36
C ARG A 61 -26.67 13.01 -4.63
#